data_AF-A0A444YVF0-F1
#
_entry.id   AF-A0A444YVF0-F1
#
_cell.length_a   1.000
_cell.length_b   1.000
_cell.length_c   1.000
_cell.angle_alpha   90.00
_cell.angle_beta   90.00
_cell.angle_gamma   90.00
#
_symmetry.space_group_name_H-M   'P 1'
#
loop_
_entity.id
_entity.type
_entity.pdbx_description
1 polymer ?
#
loop_
_entity_poly.entity_id
_entity_poly.type
_entity_poly.pdbx_seq_one_letter_code
_entity_poly.pdbx_strand_id
1 'polypeptide(L)'
;MGHQFHQQIQRHQATDGVLNLFRKANHDLNFVHHSLEKEFQTLYPDNANPMKLVSRIKKIQEDISTLKGQCQDLLAAKQDLIDKAQRTLVENRNLVQRMQASVGIPLTGEDDEAFTNFQQIIEEWTMQVRSKIGDETHDADSGDLNKLLFSAIVQSN
;
A
#
# COMPACT_ATOMS: atom_id res chain seq x y z
N MET A 1 10.92 55.08 -61.01
CA MET A 1 12.00 54.18 -60.54
C MET A 1 12.38 54.42 -59.07
N GLY A 2 12.49 55.66 -58.56
CA GLY A 2 12.91 55.92 -57.16
C GLY A 2 11.90 55.56 -56.05
N HIS A 3 10.59 55.65 -56.32
CA HIS A 3 9.56 55.40 -55.30
C HIS A 3 9.43 53.92 -54.89
N GLN A 4 9.57 52.98 -55.83
CA GLN A 4 9.52 51.54 -55.53
C GLN A 4 10.71 51.09 -54.67
N PHE A 5 11.90 51.65 -54.94
CA PHE A 5 13.11 51.33 -54.20
C PHE A 5 13.01 51.78 -52.73
N HIS A 6 12.43 52.96 -52.49
CA HIS A 6 12.25 53.51 -51.15
C HIS A 6 11.24 52.70 -50.31
N GLN A 7 10.16 52.22 -50.93
CA GLN A 7 9.17 51.36 -50.28
C GLN A 7 9.72 49.98 -49.91
N GLN A 8 10.59 49.43 -50.76
CA GLN A 8 11.25 48.14 -50.51
C GLN A 8 12.26 48.23 -49.36
N ILE A 9 13.00 49.34 -49.25
CA ILE A 9 13.92 49.62 -48.14
C ILE A 9 13.15 49.77 -46.81
N GLN A 10 12.04 50.52 -46.80
CA GLN A 10 11.21 50.66 -45.59
C GLN A 10 10.59 49.33 -45.14
N ARG A 11 10.16 48.48 -46.09
CA ARG A 11 9.68 47.13 -45.76
C ARG A 11 10.77 46.23 -45.17
N HIS A 12 11.99 46.28 -45.72
CA HIS A 12 13.13 45.56 -45.13
C HIS A 12 13.44 46.04 -43.71
N GLN A 13 13.44 47.35 -43.47
CA GLN A 13 13.64 47.90 -42.13
C GLN A 13 12.54 47.49 -41.14
N ALA A 14 11.27 47.44 -41.57
CA ALA A 14 10.17 46.97 -40.74
C ALA A 14 10.29 45.47 -40.42
N THR A 15 10.68 44.64 -41.40
CA THR A 15 10.92 43.20 -41.18
C THR A 15 12.13 42.95 -40.28
N ASP A 16 13.20 43.73 -40.43
CA ASP A 16 14.39 43.67 -39.58
C ASP A 16 14.06 44.11 -38.15
N GLY A 17 13.22 45.12 -37.98
CA GLY A 17 12.69 45.56 -36.68
C GLY A 17 11.91 44.45 -35.98
N VAL A 18 11.01 43.77 -36.69
CA VAL A 18 10.25 42.63 -36.17
C VAL A 18 11.17 41.46 -35.81
N LEU A 19 12.16 41.13 -36.66
CA LEU A 19 13.16 40.09 -36.36
C LEU A 19 13.99 40.42 -35.11
N ASN A 20 14.37 41.68 -34.94
CA ASN A 20 15.11 42.13 -33.75
C ASN A 20 14.24 42.05 -32.49
N LEU A 21 12.94 42.36 -32.58
CA LEU A 21 12.00 42.19 -31.47
C LEU A 21 11.85 40.72 -31.08
N PHE A 22 11.70 39.81 -32.05
CA PHE A 22 11.66 38.37 -31.76
C PHE A 22 12.97 37.87 -31.16
N ARG A 23 14.12 38.34 -31.66
CA ARG A 23 15.42 37.99 -31.09
C ARG A 23 15.54 38.45 -29.64
N LYS A 24 15.09 39.68 -29.36
CA LYS A 24 15.05 40.22 -28.00
C LYS A 24 14.09 39.44 -27.11
N ALA A 25 12.86 39.21 -27.55
CA ALA A 25 11.87 38.44 -26.78
C ALA A 25 12.36 37.02 -26.47
N ASN A 26 13.04 36.37 -27.41
CA ASN A 26 13.65 35.06 -27.20
C ASN A 26 14.81 35.13 -26.19
N HIS A 27 15.63 36.18 -26.24
CA HIS A 27 16.68 36.39 -25.26
C HIS A 27 16.11 36.63 -23.85
N ASP A 28 15.10 37.51 -23.75
CA ASP A 28 14.41 37.83 -22.50
C ASP A 28 13.75 36.57 -21.91
N LEU A 29 13.10 35.74 -22.74
CA LEU A 29 12.49 34.47 -22.30
C LEU A 29 13.53 33.48 -21.79
N ASN A 30 14.67 33.33 -22.48
CA ASN A 30 15.76 32.46 -22.04
C ASN A 30 16.36 32.95 -20.71
N PHE A 31 16.48 34.26 -20.54
CA PHE A 31 16.96 34.85 -19.29
C PHE A 31 16.00 34.57 -18.12
N VAL A 32 14.69 34.75 -18.35
CA VAL A 32 13.65 34.41 -17.37
C VAL A 32 13.70 32.93 -17.02
N HIS A 33 13.76 32.05 -18.02
CA HIS A 33 13.85 30.60 -17.81
C HIS A 33 15.05 30.21 -16.95
N HIS A 34 16.24 30.74 -17.26
CA HIS A 34 17.45 30.41 -16.52
C HIS A 34 17.42 30.94 -15.07
N SER A 35 16.82 32.11 -14.86
CA SER A 35 16.68 32.70 -13.53
C SER A 35 15.71 31.88 -12.67
N LEU A 36 14.56 31.51 -13.23
CA LEU A 36 13.58 30.64 -12.55
C LEU A 36 14.15 29.27 -12.21
N GLU A 37 14.91 28.66 -13.13
CA GLU A 37 15.55 27.36 -12.87
C GLU A 37 16.54 27.44 -11.71
N LYS A 38 17.35 28.51 -11.65
CA LYS A 38 18.30 28.73 -10.56
C LYS A 38 17.60 28.98 -9.22
N GLU A 39 16.54 29.78 -9.21
CA GLU A 39 15.71 30.01 -8.02
C GLU A 39 15.07 28.70 -7.55
N PHE A 40 14.52 27.91 -8.48
CA PHE A 40 13.91 26.62 -8.18
C PHE A 40 14.91 25.66 -7.53
N GLN A 41 16.11 25.51 -8.08
CA GLN A 41 17.16 24.65 -7.50
C GLN A 41 17.65 25.15 -6.14
N THR A 42 17.65 26.46 -5.92
CA THR A 42 18.07 27.06 -4.63
C THR A 42 17.01 26.88 -3.54
N LEU A 43 15.73 27.08 -3.89
CA LEU A 43 14.60 26.98 -2.97
C LEU A 43 14.27 25.51 -2.65
N TYR A 44 14.42 24.62 -3.63
CA TYR A 44 14.08 23.21 -3.50
C TYR A 44 15.32 22.33 -3.70
N PRO A 45 16.11 22.11 -2.63
CA PRO A 45 17.17 21.11 -2.66
C PRO A 45 16.60 19.73 -2.97
N ASP A 46 17.47 18.81 -3.39
CA ASP A 46 17.09 17.50 -3.91
C ASP A 46 16.16 16.66 -3.03
N ASN A 47 16.27 16.79 -1.71
CA ASN A 47 15.42 16.10 -0.73
C ASN A 47 14.03 16.73 -0.56
N ALA A 48 13.85 17.98 -0.97
CA ALA A 48 12.63 18.77 -0.88
C ALA A 48 12.03 19.15 -2.25
N ASN A 49 12.65 18.69 -3.35
CA ASN A 49 12.15 18.91 -4.70
C ASN A 49 10.74 18.27 -4.86
N PRO A 50 9.70 19.06 -5.18
CA PRO A 50 8.33 18.57 -5.27
C PRO A 50 8.15 17.39 -6.23
N MET A 51 8.83 17.37 -7.37
CA MET A 51 8.75 16.27 -8.34
C MET A 51 9.36 14.98 -7.78
N LYS A 52 10.49 15.09 -7.08
CA LYS A 52 11.14 13.95 -6.40
C LYS A 52 10.32 13.47 -5.20
N LEU A 53 9.65 14.37 -4.49
CA LEU A 53 8.74 14.01 -3.40
C LEU A 53 7.54 13.22 -3.93
N VAL A 54 6.91 13.66 -5.03
CA VAL A 54 5.81 12.92 -5.65
C VAL A 54 6.24 11.53 -6.08
N SER A 55 7.41 11.36 -6.69
CA SER A 55 7.89 10.03 -7.08
C SER A 55 8.16 9.12 -5.87
N ARG A 56 8.75 9.67 -4.80
CA ARG A 56 8.94 8.94 -3.53
C ARG A 56 7.62 8.55 -2.88
N ILE A 57 6.63 9.44 -2.86
CA ILE A 57 5.29 9.17 -2.32
C ILE A 57 4.63 8.03 -3.10
N LYS A 58 4.65 8.08 -4.44
CA LYS A 58 4.11 7.01 -5.29
C LYS A 58 4.77 5.66 -4.98
N LYS A 59 6.10 5.64 -4.89
CA LYS A 59 6.83 4.43 -4.52
C LYS A 59 6.40 3.91 -3.14
N ILE A 60 6.29 4.77 -2.13
CA ILE A 60 5.83 4.38 -0.80
C ILE A 60 4.40 3.81 -0.85
N GLN A 61 3.51 4.39 -1.66
CA GLN A 61 2.13 3.87 -1.82
C GLN A 61 2.11 2.47 -2.44
N GLU A 62 2.96 2.23 -3.44
CA GLU A 62 3.14 0.91 -4.07
C GLU A 62 3.72 -0.10 -3.07
N ASP A 63 4.76 0.29 -2.33
CA ASP A 63 5.42 -0.53 -1.32
C ASP A 63 4.46 -0.89 -0.17
N ILE A 64 3.66 0.06 0.32
CA ILE A 64 2.64 -0.17 1.35
C ILE A 64 1.55 -1.13 0.86
N SER A 65 1.12 -0.96 -0.40
CA SER A 65 0.10 -1.84 -1.00
C SER A 65 0.62 -3.26 -1.15
N THR A 66 1.88 -3.42 -1.55
CA THR A 66 2.56 -4.72 -1.63
C THR A 66 2.73 -5.36 -0.26
N LEU A 67 3.19 -4.58 0.73
CA LEU A 67 3.36 -5.04 2.11
C LEU A 67 2.03 -5.49 2.72
N LYS A 68 0.94 -4.75 2.46
CA LYS A 68 -0.41 -5.14 2.89
C LYS A 68 -0.79 -6.52 2.35
N GLY A 69 -0.55 -6.79 1.07
CA GLY A 69 -0.79 -8.10 0.47
C GLY A 69 0.06 -9.20 1.13
N GLN A 70 1.35 -8.96 1.35
CA GLN A 70 2.23 -9.92 2.02
C GLN A 70 1.79 -10.22 3.46
N CYS A 71 1.32 -9.22 4.20
CA CYS A 71 0.76 -9.43 5.54
C CYS A 71 -0.53 -10.26 5.50
N GLN A 72 -1.38 -10.09 4.48
CA GLN A 72 -2.58 -10.92 4.29
C GLN A 72 -2.22 -12.38 4.07
N ASP A 73 -1.28 -12.66 3.16
CA ASP A 73 -0.81 -14.01 2.87
C ASP A 73 -0.19 -14.68 4.11
N LEU A 74 0.62 -13.93 4.87
CA LEU A 74 1.23 -14.42 6.10
C LEU A 74 0.19 -14.78 7.17
N LEU A 75 -0.85 -13.97 7.34
CA LEU A 75 -1.93 -14.28 8.28
C LEU A 75 -2.73 -15.49 7.83
N ALA A 76 -3.02 -15.62 6.54
CA ALA A 76 -3.69 -16.81 6.01
C ALA A 76 -2.88 -18.08 6.27
N ALA A 77 -1.56 -18.04 6.02
CA ALA A 77 -0.66 -19.15 6.33
C ALA A 77 -0.59 -19.45 7.83
N LYS A 78 -0.60 -18.43 8.70
CA LYS A 78 -0.64 -18.61 10.16
C LYS A 78 -1.94 -19.29 10.60
N GLN A 79 -3.09 -18.89 10.06
CA GLN A 79 -4.37 -19.50 10.43
C GLN A 79 -4.46 -20.97 9.98
N ASP A 80 -4.03 -21.27 8.75
CA ASP A 80 -3.98 -22.66 8.27
C ASP A 80 -3.06 -23.54 9.14
N LEU A 81 -1.93 -22.99 9.61
CA LEU A 81 -1.05 -23.70 10.54
C LEU A 81 -1.74 -23.97 11.90
N ILE A 82 -2.44 -22.99 12.45
CA ILE A 82 -3.21 -23.14 13.70
C ILE A 82 -4.27 -24.23 13.53
N ASP A 83 -5.04 -24.19 12.44
CA ASP A 83 -6.12 -25.14 12.17
C ASP A 83 -5.57 -26.57 12.01
N LYS A 84 -4.45 -26.73 11.32
CA LYS A 84 -3.74 -28.03 11.18
C LYS A 84 -3.22 -28.54 12.51
N ALA A 85 -2.61 -27.69 13.32
CA ALA A 85 -2.09 -28.05 14.63
C ALA A 85 -3.23 -28.48 15.56
N GLN A 86 -4.33 -27.72 15.59
CA GLN A 86 -5.53 -28.04 16.37
C GLN A 86 -6.11 -29.40 15.96
N ARG A 87 -6.32 -29.61 14.65
CA ARG A 87 -6.83 -30.89 14.14
C ARG A 87 -5.95 -32.06 14.59
N THR A 88 -4.64 -31.93 14.41
CA THR A 88 -3.66 -32.96 14.77
C THR A 88 -3.68 -33.26 16.28
N LEU A 89 -3.75 -32.22 17.13
CA LEU A 89 -3.81 -32.38 18.58
C LEU A 89 -5.08 -33.11 19.03
N VAL A 90 -6.24 -32.73 18.49
CA VAL A 90 -7.53 -33.38 18.78
C VAL A 90 -7.53 -34.84 18.31
N GLU A 91 -7.04 -35.11 17.10
CA GLU A 91 -6.93 -36.47 16.56
C GLU A 91 -6.01 -37.36 17.41
N ASN A 92 -4.83 -36.84 17.80
CA ASN A 92 -3.89 -37.55 18.66
C ASN A 92 -4.49 -37.83 20.04
N ARG A 93 -5.16 -36.85 20.63
CA ARG A 93 -5.87 -37.04 21.91
C ARG A 93 -6.91 -38.15 21.81
N ASN A 94 -7.76 -38.11 20.78
CA ASN A 94 -8.79 -39.13 20.55
C ASN A 94 -8.18 -40.52 20.33
N LEU A 95 -7.01 -40.62 19.71
CA LEU A 95 -6.28 -41.88 19.56
C LEU A 95 -5.79 -42.40 20.93
N VAL A 96 -5.15 -41.55 21.73
CA VAL A 96 -4.65 -41.91 23.06
C VAL A 96 -5.79 -42.36 23.98
N GLN A 97 -6.93 -41.64 23.99
CA GLN A 97 -8.09 -42.03 24.79
C GLN A 97 -8.64 -43.41 24.39
N ARG A 98 -8.70 -43.71 23.09
CA ARG A 98 -9.09 -45.04 22.60
C ARG A 98 -8.11 -46.12 23.05
N MET A 99 -6.80 -45.83 23.02
CA MET A 99 -5.78 -46.75 23.49
C MET A 99 -5.89 -47.01 25.00
N GLN A 100 -6.07 -45.97 25.81
CA GLN A 100 -6.28 -46.10 27.27
C GLN A 100 -7.51 -46.96 27.59
N ALA A 101 -8.63 -46.69 26.92
CA ALA A 101 -9.86 -47.48 27.07
C ALA A 101 -9.65 -48.96 26.70
N SER A 102 -8.86 -49.25 25.66
CA SER A 102 -8.57 -50.62 25.23
C SER A 102 -7.69 -51.40 26.21
N VAL A 103 -6.89 -50.72 27.03
CA VAL A 103 -6.00 -51.33 28.04
C VAL A 103 -6.63 -51.32 29.45
N GLY A 104 -7.84 -50.77 29.59
CA GLY A 104 -8.55 -50.68 30.87
C GLY A 104 -7.97 -49.61 31.82
N ILE A 105 -7.22 -48.64 31.29
CA ILE A 105 -6.69 -47.52 32.06
C ILE A 105 -7.83 -46.49 32.23
N PRO A 106 -8.15 -46.06 33.46
CA PRO A 106 -9.15 -45.02 33.69
C PRO A 106 -8.75 -43.72 32.98
N LEU A 107 -9.70 -43.10 32.29
CA LEU A 107 -9.55 -41.75 31.74
C LEU A 107 -9.48 -40.77 32.93
N THR A 108 -8.28 -40.28 33.26
CA THR A 108 -8.05 -39.33 34.35
C THR A 108 -8.66 -37.96 34.02
N GLY A 109 -9.45 -37.39 34.94
CA GLY A 109 -10.13 -36.10 34.74
C GLY A 109 -9.22 -34.88 34.59
N GLU A 110 -7.93 -35.00 34.90
CA GLU A 110 -6.91 -33.96 34.69
C GLU A 110 -6.65 -33.69 33.19
N ASP A 111 -6.86 -34.71 32.32
CA ASP A 111 -6.75 -34.61 30.85
C ASP A 111 -7.91 -33.79 30.22
N ASP A 112 -9.00 -33.55 30.94
CA ASP A 112 -10.12 -32.72 30.49
C ASP A 112 -9.91 -31.24 30.84
N GLU A 113 -9.23 -30.91 31.95
CA GLU A 113 -8.98 -29.51 32.32
C GLU A 113 -8.02 -28.82 31.34
N ALA A 114 -6.90 -29.47 31.01
CA ALA A 114 -5.93 -28.93 30.04
C ALA A 114 -6.53 -28.79 28.63
N PHE A 115 -7.38 -29.73 28.22
CA PHE A 115 -8.07 -29.67 26.93
C PHE A 115 -9.16 -28.58 26.91
N THR A 116 -9.89 -28.41 28.01
CA THR A 116 -10.89 -27.34 28.17
C THR A 116 -10.21 -25.96 28.12
N ASN A 117 -9.07 -25.81 28.80
CA ASN A 117 -8.27 -24.59 28.73
C ASN A 117 -7.79 -24.30 27.30
N PHE A 118 -7.28 -25.32 26.60
CA PHE A 118 -6.90 -25.20 25.19
C PHE A 118 -8.07 -24.75 24.31
N GLN A 119 -9.24 -25.37 24.46
CA GLN A 119 -10.46 -25.01 23.72
C GLN A 119 -10.86 -23.55 23.97
N GLN A 120 -10.81 -23.11 25.23
CA GLN A 120 -11.11 -21.74 25.63
C GLN A 120 -10.14 -20.73 24.98
N ILE A 121 -8.84 -21.03 24.96
CA ILE A 121 -7.84 -20.16 24.30
C ILE A 121 -8.12 -20.05 22.79
N ILE A 122 -8.50 -21.15 22.13
CA ILE A 122 -8.84 -21.14 20.71
C ILE A 122 -10.11 -20.32 20.45
N GLU A 123 -11.14 -20.47 21.30
CA GLU A 123 -12.37 -19.68 21.19
C GLU A 123 -12.12 -18.19 21.45
N GLU A 124 -11.30 -17.86 22.44
CA GLU A 124 -10.88 -16.48 22.71
C GLU A 124 -10.12 -15.88 21.52
N TRP A 125 -9.16 -16.61 20.97
CA TRP A 125 -8.43 -16.19 19.78
C TRP A 125 -9.38 -15.99 18.58
N THR A 126 -10.31 -16.92 18.37
CA THR A 126 -11.31 -16.83 17.29
C THR A 126 -12.23 -15.62 17.48
N MET A 127 -12.63 -15.32 18.71
CA MET A 127 -13.41 -14.13 19.05
C MET A 127 -12.62 -12.85 18.86
N GLN A 128 -11.35 -12.80 19.25
CA GLN A 128 -10.49 -11.62 19.02
C GLN A 128 -10.28 -11.36 17.53
N VAL A 129 -10.12 -12.43 16.73
CA VAL A 129 -10.05 -12.35 15.28
C VAL A 129 -11.38 -11.83 14.71
N ARG A 130 -12.53 -12.36 15.14
CA ARG A 130 -13.85 -11.92 14.67
C ARG A 130 -14.27 -10.53 15.13
N SER A 131 -13.95 -10.15 16.36
CA SER A 131 -14.29 -8.83 16.93
C SER A 131 -13.59 -7.69 16.18
N LYS A 132 -12.35 -7.93 15.72
CA LYS A 132 -11.62 -6.98 14.87
C LYS A 132 -12.15 -6.87 13.43
N ILE A 133 -13.10 -7.72 13.03
CA ILE A 133 -13.72 -7.70 11.69
C ILE A 133 -14.90 -6.73 11.61
N GLY A 134 -15.52 -6.37 12.74
CA GLY A 134 -16.60 -5.39 12.80
C GLY A 134 -17.93 -5.88 12.20
N ASP A 135 -19.03 -5.48 12.84
CA ASP A 135 -20.42 -5.64 12.39
C ASP A 135 -20.72 -4.67 11.23
N GLU A 136 -19.97 -4.77 10.13
CA GLU A 136 -20.29 -4.08 8.88
C GLU A 136 -20.86 -5.08 7.89
N THR A 137 -22.19 -5.10 7.87
CA THR A 137 -23.04 -5.76 6.89
C THR A 137 -22.68 -5.31 5.48
N HIS A 138 -21.73 -5.99 4.85
CA HIS A 138 -21.67 -6.07 3.40
C HIS A 138 -21.60 -7.53 2.95
N ASP A 139 -22.64 -7.85 2.18
CA ASP A 139 -23.02 -9.10 1.51
C ASP A 139 -21.90 -9.62 0.57
N ALA A 140 -20.74 -9.95 1.13
CA ALA A 140 -19.58 -10.45 0.41
C ALA A 140 -19.21 -11.83 0.97
N ASP A 141 -19.62 -12.84 0.20
CA ASP A 141 -19.16 -14.22 0.15
C ASP A 141 -18.25 -14.66 1.32
N SER A 142 -18.81 -15.52 2.17
CA SER A 142 -18.33 -16.07 3.45
C SER A 142 -16.94 -16.75 3.44
N GLY A 143 -16.14 -16.61 2.39
CA GLY A 143 -14.87 -17.32 2.20
C GLY A 143 -13.61 -16.59 2.66
N ASP A 144 -13.62 -15.26 2.83
CA ASP A 144 -12.37 -14.51 2.96
C ASP A 144 -12.32 -13.61 4.20
N LEU A 145 -12.41 -14.26 5.36
CA LEU A 145 -12.28 -13.67 6.70
C LEU A 145 -11.00 -12.80 6.82
N ASN A 146 -9.93 -13.20 6.12
CA ASN A 146 -8.65 -12.49 6.10
C ASN A 146 -8.67 -11.20 5.26
N LYS A 147 -9.43 -11.13 4.16
CA LYS A 147 -9.62 -9.85 3.43
C LYS A 147 -10.38 -8.81 4.24
N LEU A 148 -11.37 -9.25 5.03
CA LEU A 148 -12.16 -8.37 5.89
C LEU A 148 -11.31 -7.78 7.03
N LEU A 149 -10.49 -8.61 7.70
CA LEU A 149 -9.57 -8.20 8.78
C LEU A 149 -8.72 -6.97 8.44
N PHE A 150 -8.25 -6.86 7.20
CA PHE A 150 -7.34 -5.79 6.80
C PHE A 150 -8.02 -4.56 6.19
N SER A 151 -9.27 -4.68 5.74
CA SER A 151 -10.02 -3.50 5.29
C SER A 151 -10.37 -2.61 6.49
N ALA A 152 -10.80 -3.22 7.59
CA ALA A 152 -11.11 -2.53 8.84
C ALA A 152 -9.87 -1.84 9.48
N ILE A 153 -8.72 -2.52 9.53
CA ILE A 153 -7.48 -1.97 10.13
C ILE A 153 -6.90 -0.81 9.30
N VAL A 154 -7.10 -0.81 7.98
CA VAL A 154 -6.55 0.24 7.09
C VAL A 154 -7.48 1.46 7.00
N GLN A 155 -8.79 1.32 7.23
CA GLN A 155 -9.72 2.46 7.27
C GLN A 155 -9.68 3.25 8.58
N SER A 156 -9.14 2.68 9.67
CA SER A 156 -9.05 3.34 10.98
C SER A 156 -7.85 4.30 11.14
N ASN A 157 -7.28 4.83 10.05
CA ASN A 157 -6.26 5.90 10.06
C ASN A 157 -6.66 7.07 9.16
#